data_AF-A0A0P9KSR2-F1
#
_entry.id   AF-A0A0P9KSR2-F1
#
_cell.length_a   1.000
_cell.length_b   1.000
_cell.length_c   1.000
_cell.angle_alpha   90.00
_cell.angle_beta   90.00
_cell.angle_gamma   90.00
#
_symmetry.space_group_name_H-M   'P 1'
#
loop_
_entity.id
_entity.type
_entity.pdbx_description
1 polymer ?
#
loop_
_entity_poly.entity_id
_entity_poly.type
_entity_poly.pdbx_seq_one_letter_code
_entity_poly.pdbx_strand_id
1 'polypeptide(L)'
;MKPMNISKFVTGSAIAFMLTSCSGQRSTEEIKPFVICKERIEGHFNKQGDVEETPGPVGRCSTNLRKISTHYVAKDGKIYWMRQEHSRNTHCISGTGDASALIYNLSPACLFSRPGQYDAIEDRWLKLVTQDSTAFQSLEDTSEPLTYWKKDQYSHYAKDANHVYYKHAKIEGAKPELFAVFFSFGTDDNWRKYEFSKSEDEIFVGGKPIGKIDLNQFTPLKPVRCPEHGLKACAYVPDMESFFTAGN
;
A
#
# COMPACT_ATOMS: atom_id res chain seq x y z
N MET A 1 89.36 29.30 24.98
CA MET A 1 89.85 28.11 24.26
C MET A 1 88.81 27.68 23.23
N LYS A 2 89.14 27.71 21.92
CA LYS A 2 88.58 26.76 20.93
C LYS A 2 89.27 25.40 21.15
N PRO A 3 88.72 24.21 20.77
CA PRO A 3 87.88 23.89 19.60
C PRO A 3 86.62 23.08 20.02
N MET A 4 85.75 22.46 19.21
CA MET A 4 85.97 21.54 18.11
C MET A 4 84.66 21.23 17.39
N ASN A 5 84.80 21.03 16.08
CA ASN A 5 83.77 20.64 15.13
C ASN A 5 83.70 19.11 15.06
N ILE A 6 82.53 18.49 15.22
CA ILE A 6 82.25 17.14 14.70
C ILE A 6 80.82 17.12 14.15
N SER A 7 80.73 17.36 12.85
CA SER A 7 79.65 16.88 12.01
C SER A 7 79.71 15.36 11.86
N LYS A 8 78.58 14.65 12.04
CA LYS A 8 78.20 13.45 11.27
C LYS A 8 76.71 13.13 11.46
N PHE A 9 75.96 13.33 10.36
CA PHE A 9 74.88 12.50 9.83
C PHE A 9 74.13 11.56 10.78
N VAL A 10 72.85 11.81 11.01
CA VAL A 10 71.78 10.83 10.72
C VAL A 10 70.56 11.59 10.17
N THR A 11 70.21 11.26 8.95
CA THR A 11 68.95 11.59 8.27
C THR A 11 67.79 10.83 8.92
N GLY A 12 66.74 11.56 9.30
CA GLY A 12 65.47 10.98 9.71
C GLY A 12 64.38 12.03 9.60
N SER A 13 63.75 12.10 8.43
CA SER A 13 62.62 12.98 8.15
C SER A 13 61.53 12.80 9.19
N ALA A 14 61.22 13.87 9.92
CA ALA A 14 60.01 13.98 10.69
C ALA A 14 58.82 13.98 9.72
N ILE A 15 58.04 12.89 9.72
CA ILE A 15 56.73 12.85 9.08
C ILE A 15 55.81 13.71 9.94
N ALA A 16 55.59 14.94 9.50
CA ALA A 16 54.54 15.78 10.03
C ALA A 16 53.19 15.15 9.65
N PHE A 17 52.50 14.57 10.64
CA PHE A 17 51.08 14.26 10.52
C PHE A 17 50.32 15.59 10.45
N MET A 18 50.14 16.12 9.24
CA MET A 18 49.06 17.05 8.98
C MET A 18 47.75 16.26 9.08
N LEU A 19 47.13 16.30 10.25
CA LEU A 19 45.69 16.04 10.38
C LEU A 19 44.97 17.21 9.69
N THR A 20 44.91 17.18 8.36
CA THR A 20 43.91 17.93 7.63
C THR A 20 42.57 17.33 8.01
N SER A 21 41.90 17.98 8.95
CA SER A 21 40.47 17.80 9.17
C SER A 21 39.79 18.12 7.83
N CYS A 22 39.46 17.08 7.07
CA CYS A 22 38.50 17.18 6.00
C CYS A 22 37.15 17.53 6.64
N SER A 23 36.91 18.81 6.92
CA SER A 23 35.57 19.35 6.99
C SER A 23 35.03 19.33 5.55
N GLY A 24 34.76 18.12 5.06
CA GLY A 24 33.93 17.95 3.88
C GLY A 24 32.59 18.53 4.27
N GLN A 25 32.31 19.75 3.82
CA GLN A 25 30.94 20.15 3.55
C GLN A 25 30.38 19.06 2.64
N ARG A 26 29.73 18.06 3.23
CA ARG A 26 28.80 17.20 2.49
C ARG A 26 27.73 18.17 2.01
N SER A 27 27.89 18.69 0.79
CA SER A 27 26.72 19.08 0.03
C SER A 27 25.89 17.81 -0.07
N THR A 28 24.88 17.69 0.78
CA THR A 28 23.79 16.75 0.56
C THR A 28 23.02 17.30 -0.62
N GLU A 29 23.61 17.17 -1.82
CA GLU A 29 22.87 17.34 -3.05
C GLU A 29 21.76 16.29 -2.97
N GLU A 30 20.53 16.76 -2.83
CA GLU A 30 19.37 15.91 -2.62
C GLU A 30 19.19 15.05 -3.88
N ILE A 31 19.56 13.77 -3.79
CA ILE A 31 19.46 12.85 -4.92
C ILE A 31 17.98 12.61 -5.18
N LYS A 32 17.45 13.26 -6.22
CA LYS A 32 16.08 13.05 -6.66
C LYS A 32 15.92 11.61 -7.16
N PRO A 33 14.96 10.85 -6.64
CA PRO A 33 14.73 9.49 -7.11
C PRO A 33 14.24 9.51 -8.56
N PHE A 34 14.59 8.46 -9.30
CA PHE A 34 13.96 8.21 -10.59
C PHE A 34 12.56 7.64 -10.33
N VAL A 35 11.52 8.28 -10.87
CA VAL A 35 10.13 7.87 -10.62
C VAL A 35 9.68 6.92 -11.73
N ILE A 36 9.45 5.66 -11.36
CA ILE A 36 8.90 4.62 -12.25
C ILE A 36 7.46 4.41 -11.85
N CYS A 37 6.53 4.74 -12.74
CA CYS A 37 5.11 4.49 -12.49
C CYS A 37 4.58 3.40 -13.42
N LYS A 38 4.09 2.31 -12.82
CA LYS A 38 3.50 1.17 -13.52
C LYS A 38 2.01 1.11 -13.20
N GLU A 39 1.19 1.05 -14.23
CA GLU A 39 -0.25 1.03 -14.10
C GLU A 39 -0.83 -0.19 -14.79
N ARG A 40 -1.67 -0.93 -14.07
CA ARG A 40 -2.46 -2.03 -14.60
C ARG A 40 -3.93 -1.63 -14.58
N ILE A 41 -4.59 -1.73 -15.73
CA ILE A 41 -6.02 -1.44 -15.87
C ILE A 41 -6.76 -2.75 -16.13
N GLU A 42 -7.63 -3.17 -15.24
CA GLU A 42 -8.34 -4.44 -15.30
C GLU A 42 -9.83 -4.23 -15.55
N GLY A 43 -10.41 -5.17 -16.30
CA GLY A 43 -11.85 -5.24 -16.54
C GLY A 43 -12.32 -4.48 -17.77
N HIS A 44 -13.45 -4.93 -18.31
CA HIS A 44 -14.13 -4.34 -19.46
C HIS A 44 -15.64 -4.53 -19.34
N PHE A 45 -16.42 -3.78 -20.10
CA PHE A 45 -17.87 -4.01 -20.20
C PHE A 45 -18.16 -5.10 -21.20
N ASN A 46 -19.02 -6.05 -20.83
CA ASN A 46 -19.58 -7.01 -21.75
C ASN A 46 -20.72 -6.38 -22.58
N LYS A 47 -21.36 -7.18 -23.44
CA LYS A 47 -22.43 -6.69 -24.33
C LYS A 47 -23.68 -6.23 -23.57
N GLN A 48 -23.86 -6.72 -22.34
CA GLN A 48 -24.98 -6.39 -21.46
C GLN A 48 -24.70 -5.13 -20.62
N GLY A 49 -23.46 -4.64 -20.63
CA GLY A 49 -23.03 -3.49 -19.83
C GLY A 49 -22.54 -3.86 -18.44
N ASP A 50 -22.42 -5.15 -18.12
CA ASP A 50 -21.81 -5.62 -16.88
C ASP A 50 -20.28 -5.62 -16.99
N VAL A 51 -19.60 -5.47 -15.86
CA VAL A 51 -18.14 -5.51 -15.80
C VAL A 51 -17.66 -6.96 -15.72
N GLU A 52 -16.80 -7.35 -16.66
CA GLU A 52 -16.07 -8.62 -16.63
C GLU A 52 -14.61 -8.38 -16.26
N GLU A 53 -14.16 -9.06 -15.20
CA GLU A 53 -12.78 -8.99 -14.74
C GLU A 53 -11.84 -9.73 -15.70
N THR A 54 -10.97 -8.96 -16.37
CA THR A 54 -9.91 -9.50 -17.21
C THR A 54 -8.58 -8.86 -16.81
N PRO A 55 -7.48 -9.64 -16.73
CA PRO A 55 -6.15 -9.08 -16.52
C PRO A 55 -5.82 -8.13 -17.67
N GLY A 56 -5.50 -6.88 -17.36
CA GLY A 56 -5.06 -5.95 -18.37
C GLY A 56 -3.55 -5.79 -18.46
N PRO A 57 -3.09 -5.11 -19.54
CA PRO A 57 -1.68 -4.83 -19.74
C PRO A 57 -1.14 -3.90 -18.66
N VAL A 58 0.15 -4.02 -18.38
CA VAL A 58 0.89 -3.08 -17.53
C VAL A 58 1.50 -2.01 -18.43
N GLY A 59 1.20 -0.74 -18.16
CA GLY A 59 1.67 0.41 -18.90
C GLY A 59 2.27 1.49 -18.01
N ARG A 60 2.57 2.64 -18.63
CA ARG A 60 2.90 3.86 -17.89
C ARG A 60 1.63 4.41 -17.25
N CYS A 61 1.78 5.05 -16.10
CA CYS A 61 0.65 5.65 -15.40
C CYS A 61 -0.04 6.76 -16.18
N SER A 62 -1.36 6.78 -16.03
CA SER A 62 -2.21 7.80 -16.59
C SER A 62 -1.97 9.15 -15.91
N THR A 63 -1.90 10.21 -16.72
CA THR A 63 -1.69 11.58 -16.26
C THR A 63 -2.99 12.34 -16.02
N ASN A 64 -4.11 11.81 -16.51
CA ASN A 64 -5.44 12.44 -16.51
C ASN A 64 -6.43 11.76 -15.54
N LEU A 65 -5.95 11.22 -14.41
CA LEU A 65 -6.83 10.65 -13.39
C LEU A 65 -7.51 11.76 -12.58
N ARG A 66 -8.84 11.77 -12.58
CA ARG A 66 -9.63 12.61 -11.67
C ARG A 66 -9.87 11.83 -10.39
N LYS A 67 -9.27 12.28 -9.29
CA LYS A 67 -9.52 11.71 -7.96
C LYS A 67 -10.98 11.96 -7.55
N ILE A 68 -11.69 10.91 -7.15
CA ILE A 68 -13.03 11.01 -6.55
C ILE A 68 -12.91 10.83 -5.04
N SER A 69 -12.24 9.76 -4.60
CA SER A 69 -11.99 9.48 -3.18
C SER A 69 -10.62 8.83 -3.00
N THR A 70 -10.32 8.25 -1.84
CA THR A 70 -9.07 7.53 -1.56
C THR A 70 -8.82 6.41 -2.55
N HIS A 71 -9.87 5.70 -2.96
CA HIS A 71 -9.75 4.55 -3.85
C HIS A 71 -10.56 4.66 -5.13
N TYR A 72 -11.49 5.61 -5.28
CA TYR A 72 -12.19 5.79 -6.55
C TYR A 72 -11.55 6.90 -7.39
N VAL A 73 -11.30 6.61 -8.67
CA VAL A 73 -10.80 7.55 -9.66
C VAL A 73 -11.61 7.47 -10.95
N ALA A 74 -11.78 8.60 -11.62
CA ALA A 74 -12.39 8.65 -12.94
C ALA A 74 -11.32 8.82 -14.03
N LYS A 75 -11.48 8.09 -15.12
CA LYS A 75 -10.61 8.10 -16.29
C LYS A 75 -11.41 7.76 -17.54
N ASP A 76 -11.30 8.60 -18.57
CA ASP A 76 -11.91 8.38 -19.89
C ASP A 76 -13.40 7.98 -19.84
N GLY A 77 -14.19 8.69 -19.01
CA GLY A 77 -15.63 8.44 -18.85
C GLY A 77 -15.97 7.17 -18.05
N LYS A 78 -15.01 6.56 -17.35
CA LYS A 78 -15.20 5.36 -16.52
C LYS A 78 -14.69 5.60 -15.12
N ILE A 79 -15.27 4.86 -14.18
CA ILE A 79 -14.86 4.82 -12.78
C ILE A 79 -14.05 3.56 -12.52
N TYR A 80 -12.95 3.73 -11.81
CA TYR A 80 -12.05 2.67 -11.40
C TYR A 80 -11.85 2.68 -9.89
N TRP A 81 -11.78 1.48 -9.32
CA TRP A 81 -11.23 1.23 -7.99
C TRP A 81 -9.71 1.12 -8.11
N MET A 82 -8.98 2.01 -7.45
CA MET A 82 -7.54 2.13 -7.53
C MET A 82 -6.89 1.67 -6.22
N ARG A 83 -6.05 0.65 -6.33
CA ARG A 83 -5.02 0.36 -5.32
C ARG A 83 -3.71 0.99 -5.78
N GLN A 84 -3.01 1.65 -4.86
CA GLN A 84 -1.73 2.29 -5.12
C GLN A 84 -0.71 1.85 -4.07
N GLU A 85 0.46 1.42 -4.53
CA GLU A 85 1.58 1.04 -3.68
C GLU A 85 2.82 1.83 -4.08
N HIS A 86 3.61 2.20 -3.07
CA HIS A 86 4.87 2.87 -3.28
C HIS A 86 5.98 1.99 -2.72
N SER A 87 6.99 1.73 -3.55
CA SER A 87 8.19 1.03 -3.13
C SER A 87 9.43 1.80 -3.55
N ARG A 88 10.57 1.41 -2.99
CA ARG A 88 11.87 1.97 -3.35
C ARG A 88 12.76 0.84 -3.77
N ASN A 89 13.43 0.99 -4.90
CA ASN A 89 14.42 0.04 -5.38
C ASN A 89 15.80 0.70 -5.41
N THR A 90 16.73 0.19 -4.62
CA THR A 90 18.12 0.67 -4.59
C THR A 90 18.96 -0.16 -5.55
N HIS A 91 19.62 0.50 -6.52
CA HIS A 91 20.44 -0.20 -7.51
C HIS A 91 21.76 -0.76 -6.96
N CYS A 92 22.27 -0.18 -5.87
CA CYS A 92 23.52 -0.58 -5.23
C CYS A 92 23.34 -0.73 -3.72
N ILE A 93 24.00 -1.73 -3.12
CA ILE A 93 24.03 -1.91 -1.67
C ILE A 93 25.12 -0.99 -1.10
N SER A 94 24.74 0.00 -0.29
CA SER A 94 25.69 0.85 0.43
C SER A 94 25.95 0.31 1.85
N GLY A 95 26.95 -0.59 2.00
CA GLY A 95 27.43 -1.16 3.26
C GLY A 95 26.78 -2.53 3.58
N THR A 96 27.51 -3.62 3.85
CA THR A 96 28.57 -3.79 4.86
C THR A 96 29.77 -4.60 4.34
N GLY A 97 30.85 -4.67 5.13
CA GLY A 97 32.16 -5.23 4.77
C GLY A 97 32.23 -6.76 4.61
N ASP A 98 31.20 -7.38 4.05
CA ASP A 98 31.13 -8.79 3.72
C ASP A 98 31.29 -8.97 2.20
N ALA A 99 32.18 -9.88 1.80
CA ALA A 99 32.57 -10.09 0.40
C ALA A 99 31.39 -10.45 -0.54
N SER A 100 30.24 -10.84 0.04
CA SER A 100 28.94 -11.04 -0.60
C SER A 100 28.37 -9.77 -1.26
N ALA A 101 28.64 -8.58 -0.72
CA ALA A 101 28.17 -7.31 -1.27
C ALA A 101 28.88 -6.91 -2.58
N LEU A 102 30.03 -7.52 -2.90
CA LEU A 102 30.80 -7.22 -4.12
C LEU A 102 30.16 -7.79 -5.38
N ILE A 103 29.40 -8.88 -5.28
CA ILE A 103 28.80 -9.56 -6.45
C ILE A 103 27.53 -8.81 -6.91
N TYR A 104 26.75 -8.23 -5.98
CA TYR A 104 25.54 -7.47 -6.30
C TYR A 104 25.82 -6.07 -6.88
N ASN A 105 27.03 -5.54 -6.70
CA ASN A 105 27.48 -4.26 -7.26
C ASN A 105 27.96 -4.33 -8.72
N LEU A 106 27.91 -5.52 -9.35
CA LEU A 106 28.33 -5.73 -10.75
C LEU A 106 27.18 -5.60 -11.76
N SER A 107 25.97 -5.25 -11.34
CA SER A 107 24.88 -4.99 -12.28
C SER A 107 25.17 -3.72 -13.10
N PRO A 108 24.84 -3.68 -14.41
CA PRO A 108 24.98 -2.46 -15.21
C PRO A 108 24.25 -1.26 -14.60
N ALA A 109 23.09 -1.50 -13.99
CA ALA A 109 22.33 -0.45 -13.29
C ALA A 109 23.12 0.16 -12.12
N CYS A 110 23.90 -0.65 -11.39
CA CYS A 110 24.73 -0.14 -10.31
C CYS A 110 25.95 0.64 -10.81
N LEU A 111 26.62 0.17 -11.88
CA LEU A 111 27.81 0.82 -12.45
C LEU A 111 27.60 2.29 -12.86
N PHE A 112 26.36 2.67 -13.20
CA PHE A 112 26.01 4.04 -13.60
C PHE A 112 25.20 4.82 -12.57
N SER A 113 24.90 4.23 -11.40
CA SER A 113 24.11 4.87 -10.34
C SER A 113 24.97 5.67 -9.38
N ARG A 114 24.47 6.81 -8.90
CA ARG A 114 25.12 7.59 -7.83
C ARG A 114 24.95 6.88 -6.48
N PRO A 115 25.93 6.98 -5.54
CA PRO A 115 25.75 6.46 -4.18
C PRO A 115 24.49 7.01 -3.52
N GLY A 116 23.62 6.13 -3.02
CA GLY A 116 22.33 6.52 -2.41
C GLY A 116 21.20 6.79 -3.40
N GLN A 117 21.41 6.60 -4.70
CA GLN A 117 20.36 6.65 -5.71
C GLN A 117 19.41 5.46 -5.58
N TYR A 118 18.11 5.75 -5.64
CA TYR A 118 17.04 4.75 -5.68
C TYR A 118 15.97 5.16 -6.68
N ASP A 119 15.27 4.16 -7.21
CA ASP A 119 14.04 4.36 -7.96
C ASP A 119 12.88 4.42 -6.98
N ALA A 120 12.06 5.48 -7.07
CA ALA A 120 10.74 5.51 -6.45
C ALA A 120 9.76 4.84 -7.40
N ILE A 121 9.24 3.69 -7.02
CA ILE A 121 8.30 2.92 -7.83
C ILE A 121 6.90 3.17 -7.30
N GLU A 122 5.99 3.56 -8.19
CA GLU A 122 4.57 3.67 -7.94
C GLU A 122 3.84 2.62 -8.79
N ASP A 123 3.23 1.65 -8.12
CA ASP A 123 2.39 0.64 -8.77
C ASP A 123 0.92 0.98 -8.54
N ARG A 124 0.15 1.10 -9.63
CA ARG A 124 -1.29 1.38 -9.61
C ARG A 124 -2.06 0.22 -10.24
N TRP A 125 -3.10 -0.24 -9.57
CA TRP A 125 -4.06 -1.21 -10.09
C TRP A 125 -5.44 -0.58 -10.14
N LEU A 126 -5.93 -0.33 -11.35
CA LEU A 126 -7.24 0.25 -11.62
C LEU A 126 -8.17 -0.86 -12.07
N LYS A 127 -9.13 -1.23 -11.23
CA LYS A 127 -10.17 -2.19 -11.57
C LYS A 127 -11.44 -1.45 -11.97
N LEU A 128 -11.96 -1.74 -13.16
CA LEU A 128 -13.17 -1.10 -13.68
C LEU A 128 -14.35 -1.36 -12.74
N VAL A 129 -15.14 -0.31 -12.46
CA VAL A 129 -16.32 -0.37 -11.58
C VAL A 129 -17.59 -0.13 -12.39
N THR A 130 -17.67 1.03 -13.05
CA THR A 130 -18.87 1.49 -13.77
C THR A 130 -18.53 2.64 -14.71
N GLN A 131 -19.51 3.13 -15.47
CA GLN A 131 -19.38 4.35 -16.27
C GLN A 131 -19.40 5.58 -15.35
N ASP A 132 -18.63 6.61 -15.71
CA ASP A 132 -18.66 7.89 -14.99
C ASP A 132 -20.04 8.52 -15.15
N SER A 133 -20.62 8.93 -14.01
CA SER A 133 -21.92 9.58 -13.97
C SER A 133 -21.93 10.60 -12.85
N THR A 134 -22.76 11.63 -12.99
CA THR A 134 -22.93 12.65 -11.94
C THR A 134 -23.59 12.10 -10.68
N ALA A 135 -24.21 10.92 -10.76
CA ALA A 135 -24.81 10.23 -9.62
C ALA A 135 -23.81 9.37 -8.84
N PHE A 136 -22.62 9.11 -9.40
CA PHE A 136 -21.61 8.30 -8.71
C PHE A 136 -21.06 9.04 -7.50
N GLN A 137 -21.13 8.39 -6.34
CA GLN A 137 -20.69 8.93 -5.06
C GLN A 137 -19.94 7.87 -4.26
N SER A 138 -18.72 8.18 -3.82
CA SER A 138 -18.04 7.39 -2.80
C SER A 138 -18.66 7.64 -1.43
N LEU A 139 -18.76 6.59 -0.61
CA LEU A 139 -19.26 6.71 0.75
C LEU A 139 -18.18 7.16 1.75
N GLU A 140 -16.94 7.44 1.30
CA GLU A 140 -15.86 7.92 2.16
C GLU A 140 -16.14 9.29 2.78
N ASP A 141 -16.81 10.16 2.02
CA ASP A 141 -17.12 11.54 2.42
C ASP A 141 -18.34 11.54 3.36
N THR A 142 -18.14 11.00 4.56
CA THR A 142 -19.12 11.09 5.65
C THR A 142 -18.89 12.39 6.44
N SER A 143 -19.97 13.00 6.89
CA SER A 143 -19.90 14.15 7.80
C SER A 143 -19.62 13.74 9.26
N GLU A 144 -19.53 12.44 9.54
CA GLU A 144 -19.36 11.92 10.90
C GLU A 144 -17.87 11.82 11.28
N PRO A 145 -17.49 12.20 12.51
CA PRO A 145 -16.15 11.99 13.01
C PRO A 145 -15.92 10.50 13.27
N LEU A 146 -15.33 9.80 12.30
CA LEU A 146 -15.01 8.37 12.36
C LEU A 146 -13.54 8.14 12.72
N THR A 147 -13.26 7.00 13.38
CA THR A 147 -11.88 6.50 13.53
C THR A 147 -11.31 6.14 12.16
N TYR A 148 -9.97 6.14 12.04
CA TYR A 148 -9.30 5.93 10.75
C TYR A 148 -9.77 4.65 10.05
N TRP A 149 -9.92 3.54 10.78
CA TRP A 149 -10.31 2.25 10.19
C TRP A 149 -11.77 2.21 9.76
N LYS A 150 -12.65 2.96 10.43
CA LYS A 150 -14.06 3.09 10.01
C LYS A 150 -14.14 3.89 8.72
N LYS A 151 -13.38 4.98 8.63
CA LYS A 151 -13.25 5.76 7.39
C LYS A 151 -12.67 4.92 6.25
N ASP A 152 -11.66 4.10 6.54
CA ASP A 152 -11.07 3.14 5.59
C ASP A 152 -12.14 2.17 5.05
N GLN A 153 -12.95 1.57 5.92
CA GLN A 153 -14.07 0.71 5.47
C GLN A 153 -15.08 1.48 4.60
N TYR A 154 -15.46 2.70 4.97
CA TYR A 154 -16.34 3.53 4.13
C TYR A 154 -15.73 3.82 2.76
N SER A 155 -14.42 4.01 2.69
CA SER A 155 -13.71 4.28 1.44
C SER A 155 -13.79 3.11 0.45
N HIS A 156 -14.09 1.90 0.93
CA HIS A 156 -14.34 0.72 0.11
C HIS A 156 -15.72 0.67 -0.55
N TYR A 157 -16.62 1.60 -0.23
CA TYR A 157 -17.96 1.60 -0.81
C TYR A 157 -18.23 2.84 -1.66
N ALA A 158 -19.03 2.64 -2.69
CA ALA A 158 -19.60 3.70 -3.50
C ALA A 158 -20.98 3.29 -4.00
N LYS A 159 -21.74 4.24 -4.51
CA LYS A 159 -23.02 4.00 -5.16
C LYS A 159 -23.25 4.97 -6.31
N ASP A 160 -24.11 4.57 -7.23
CA ASP A 160 -24.73 5.48 -8.19
C ASP A 160 -26.27 5.43 -8.02
N ALA A 161 -27.00 5.91 -9.02
CA ALA A 161 -28.46 5.93 -8.98
C ALA A 161 -29.11 4.54 -8.96
N ASN A 162 -28.41 3.51 -9.43
CA ASN A 162 -28.96 2.17 -9.68
C ASN A 162 -28.26 1.06 -8.90
N HIS A 163 -26.99 1.25 -8.55
CA HIS A 163 -26.15 0.20 -7.98
C HIS A 163 -25.32 0.66 -6.81
N VAL A 164 -24.94 -0.31 -5.98
CA VAL A 164 -23.96 -0.16 -4.91
C VAL A 164 -22.74 -1.01 -5.24
N TYR A 165 -21.57 -0.49 -4.90
CA TYR A 165 -20.28 -1.11 -5.18
C TYR A 165 -19.51 -1.31 -3.88
N TYR A 166 -18.87 -2.47 -3.77
CA TYR A 166 -17.83 -2.75 -2.80
C TYR A 166 -16.53 -2.99 -3.55
N LYS A 167 -15.56 -2.09 -3.34
CA LYS A 167 -14.33 -1.98 -4.12
C LYS A 167 -14.70 -1.81 -5.60
N HIS A 168 -14.28 -2.73 -6.46
CA HIS A 168 -14.61 -2.72 -7.89
C HIS A 168 -15.89 -3.48 -8.24
N ALA A 169 -16.44 -4.27 -7.32
CA ALA A 169 -17.54 -5.18 -7.61
C ALA A 169 -18.90 -4.57 -7.27
N LYS A 170 -19.89 -4.84 -8.13
CA LYS A 170 -21.31 -4.55 -7.84
C LYS A 170 -21.81 -5.47 -6.73
N ILE A 171 -22.56 -4.92 -5.78
CA ILE A 171 -23.25 -5.70 -4.75
C ILE A 171 -24.62 -6.09 -5.30
N GLU A 172 -24.79 -7.35 -5.67
CA GLU A 172 -26.06 -7.85 -6.20
C GLU A 172 -27.18 -7.76 -5.15
N GLY A 173 -28.33 -7.24 -5.55
CA GLY A 173 -29.52 -7.11 -4.70
C GLY A 173 -29.52 -5.90 -3.74
N ALA A 174 -28.44 -5.13 -3.66
CA ALA A 174 -28.40 -3.91 -2.86
C ALA A 174 -29.12 -2.74 -3.54
N LYS A 175 -29.93 -2.00 -2.77
CA LYS A 175 -30.67 -0.81 -3.20
C LYS A 175 -29.94 0.46 -2.76
N PRO A 176 -29.45 1.31 -3.68
CA PRO A 176 -28.64 2.49 -3.35
C PRO A 176 -29.24 3.46 -2.32
N GLU A 177 -30.56 3.57 -2.32
CA GLU A 177 -31.34 4.46 -1.47
C GLU A 177 -31.52 3.92 -0.04
N LEU A 178 -31.40 2.60 0.16
CA LEU A 178 -31.52 1.94 1.47
C LEU A 178 -30.20 1.37 1.98
N PHE A 179 -29.12 1.55 1.22
CA PHE A 179 -27.81 1.02 1.56
C PHE A 179 -27.13 1.82 2.67
N ALA A 180 -26.59 1.11 3.66
CA ALA A 180 -25.82 1.69 4.75
C ALA A 180 -24.65 0.79 5.15
N VAL A 181 -23.50 1.41 5.43
CA VAL A 181 -22.36 0.77 6.12
C VAL A 181 -22.57 0.95 7.62
N PHE A 182 -22.28 -0.07 8.43
CA PHE A 182 -22.50 -0.02 9.87
C PHE A 182 -21.47 -0.85 10.65
N PHE A 183 -21.40 -0.63 11.96
CA PHE A 183 -20.35 -1.19 12.83
C PHE A 183 -20.96 -1.89 14.05
N SER A 184 -21.35 -3.16 13.91
CA SER A 184 -22.10 -3.89 14.94
C SER A 184 -21.33 -4.22 16.21
N PHE A 185 -20.00 -4.38 16.12
CA PHE A 185 -19.22 -5.00 17.20
C PHE A 185 -18.34 -4.01 17.98
N GLY A 186 -18.74 -2.73 17.98
CA GLY A 186 -18.14 -1.68 18.83
C GLY A 186 -17.03 -0.88 18.15
N THR A 187 -16.03 -0.48 18.94
CA THR A 187 -14.95 0.44 18.54
C THR A 187 -13.57 -0.20 18.43
N ASP A 188 -13.46 -1.49 18.76
CA ASP A 188 -12.22 -2.26 18.70
C ASP A 188 -11.73 -2.40 17.25
N ASP A 189 -10.46 -2.06 16.98
CA ASP A 189 -9.88 -2.04 15.65
C ASP A 189 -9.61 -3.45 15.08
N ASN A 190 -9.74 -4.51 15.89
CA ASN A 190 -9.71 -5.88 15.40
C ASN A 190 -10.88 -6.17 14.45
N TRP A 191 -11.99 -5.43 14.56
CA TRP A 191 -13.13 -5.55 13.65
C TRP A 191 -12.88 -4.94 12.27
N ARG A 192 -11.75 -4.24 12.05
CA ARG A 192 -11.45 -3.60 10.76
C ARG A 192 -11.45 -4.55 9.56
N LYS A 193 -11.23 -5.84 9.79
CA LYS A 193 -11.23 -6.89 8.74
C LYS A 193 -12.64 -7.29 8.29
N TYR A 194 -13.67 -6.91 9.04
CA TYR A 194 -15.06 -7.28 8.79
C TYR A 194 -15.85 -6.02 8.45
N GLU A 195 -16.25 -5.94 7.18
CA GLU A 195 -16.91 -4.76 6.64
C GLU A 195 -18.39 -5.05 6.47
N PHE A 196 -19.20 -4.58 7.40
CA PHE A 196 -20.63 -4.81 7.39
C PHE A 196 -21.36 -3.70 6.65
N SER A 197 -22.28 -4.11 5.80
CA SER A 197 -23.24 -3.23 5.17
C SER A 197 -24.60 -3.90 5.09
N LYS A 198 -25.63 -3.10 4.89
CA LYS A 198 -27.01 -3.60 4.77
C LYS A 198 -27.74 -2.84 3.68
N SER A 199 -28.74 -3.51 3.11
CA SER A 199 -29.73 -2.92 2.24
C SER A 199 -31.06 -3.54 2.62
N GLU A 200 -32.01 -2.72 3.10
CA GLU A 200 -33.22 -3.24 3.76
C GLU A 200 -32.85 -4.12 4.96
N ASP A 201 -33.37 -5.36 4.98
CA ASP A 201 -33.08 -6.36 6.00
C ASP A 201 -31.90 -7.28 5.63
N GLU A 202 -31.39 -7.19 4.40
CA GLU A 202 -30.30 -8.03 3.92
C GLU A 202 -28.96 -7.48 4.41
N ILE A 203 -28.14 -8.33 5.03
CA ILE A 203 -26.80 -7.98 5.49
C ILE A 203 -25.76 -8.50 4.51
N PHE A 204 -24.72 -7.70 4.32
CA PHE A 204 -23.56 -8.02 3.50
C PHE A 204 -22.28 -7.93 4.34
N VAL A 205 -21.35 -8.84 4.09
CA VAL A 205 -19.99 -8.81 4.63
C VAL A 205 -19.03 -8.74 3.45
N GLY A 206 -18.32 -7.61 3.31
CA GLY A 206 -17.44 -7.37 2.16
C GLY A 206 -18.19 -7.51 0.82
N GLY A 207 -19.40 -6.96 0.74
CA GLY A 207 -20.26 -7.03 -0.45
C GLY A 207 -20.92 -8.38 -0.74
N LYS A 208 -20.69 -9.41 0.09
CA LYS A 208 -21.32 -10.74 -0.05
C LYS A 208 -22.57 -10.82 0.83
N PRO A 209 -23.75 -11.17 0.31
CA PRO A 209 -24.96 -11.32 1.12
C PRO A 209 -24.81 -12.49 2.10
N ILE A 210 -25.29 -12.30 3.33
CA ILE A 210 -25.32 -13.33 4.39
C ILE A 210 -26.74 -13.60 4.90
N GLY A 211 -27.75 -12.98 4.30
CA GLY A 211 -29.15 -13.12 4.68
C GLY A 211 -29.64 -12.06 5.67
N LYS A 212 -30.92 -12.23 6.03
CA LYS A 212 -31.62 -11.41 7.03
C LYS A 212 -31.28 -11.88 8.43
N ILE A 213 -30.18 -11.38 8.98
CA ILE A 213 -29.66 -11.75 10.28
C ILE A 213 -29.75 -10.57 11.23
N ASP A 214 -30.24 -10.75 12.45
CA ASP A 214 -30.16 -9.70 13.48
C ASP A 214 -28.83 -9.84 14.22
N LEU A 215 -27.83 -9.01 13.83
CA LEU A 215 -26.50 -9.05 14.45
C LEU A 215 -26.50 -8.70 15.94
N ASN A 216 -27.57 -8.11 16.48
CA ASN A 216 -27.69 -7.82 17.91
C ASN A 216 -27.93 -9.09 18.75
N GLN A 217 -28.35 -10.19 18.11
CA GLN A 217 -28.53 -11.49 18.78
C GLN A 217 -27.21 -12.24 19.00
N PHE A 218 -26.12 -11.75 18.41
CA PHE A 218 -24.81 -12.37 18.52
C PHE A 218 -24.01 -11.71 19.62
N THR A 219 -23.38 -12.54 20.46
CA THR A 219 -22.34 -12.07 21.37
C THR A 219 -21.00 -12.22 20.68
N PRO A 220 -20.37 -11.13 20.21
CA PRO A 220 -19.07 -11.22 19.57
C PRO A 220 -18.03 -11.67 20.59
N LEU A 221 -17.37 -12.79 20.30
CA LEU A 221 -16.14 -13.14 21.01
C LEU A 221 -15.06 -12.18 20.54
N LYS A 222 -14.36 -11.54 21.49
CA LYS A 222 -13.26 -10.62 21.15
C LYS A 222 -12.25 -11.36 20.27
N PRO A 223 -11.91 -10.85 19.07
CA PRO A 223 -10.86 -11.45 18.26
C PRO A 223 -9.56 -11.36 19.05
N VAL A 224 -9.08 -12.50 19.53
CA VAL A 224 -7.78 -12.61 20.19
C VAL A 224 -6.75 -12.99 19.14
N ARG A 225 -5.57 -12.36 19.19
CA ARG A 225 -4.47 -12.74 18.30
C ARG A 225 -4.02 -14.19 18.53
N CYS A 226 -4.25 -14.72 19.74
CA CYS A 226 -4.06 -16.13 20.09
C CYS A 226 -5.09 -16.55 21.17
N PRO A 227 -5.92 -17.57 20.95
CA PRO A 227 -6.78 -18.12 22.00
C PRO A 227 -5.92 -18.87 23.03
N GLU A 228 -5.91 -18.41 24.28
CA GLU A 228 -4.93 -18.82 25.31
C GLU A 228 -5.10 -20.26 25.87
N HIS A 229 -6.06 -21.07 25.44
CA HIS A 229 -6.23 -22.38 26.05
C HIS A 229 -5.56 -23.52 25.26
N GLY A 230 -4.30 -23.81 25.65
CA GLY A 230 -3.66 -25.11 25.40
C GLY A 230 -2.66 -25.19 24.23
N LEU A 231 -2.39 -24.08 23.54
CA LEU A 231 -1.44 -24.05 22.42
C LEU A 231 -0.07 -23.49 22.86
N LYS A 232 1.01 -24.25 22.65
CA LYS A 232 2.40 -23.83 22.99
C LYS A 232 2.94 -22.70 22.10
N ALA A 233 2.31 -22.44 20.97
CA ALA A 233 2.66 -21.37 20.05
C ALA A 233 1.39 -20.91 19.32
N CYS A 234 1.31 -19.62 19.02
CA CYS A 234 0.25 -19.08 18.18
C CYS A 234 0.39 -19.69 16.78
N ALA A 235 -0.65 -20.35 16.28
CA ALA A 235 -0.74 -20.67 14.87
C ALA A 235 -0.88 -19.34 14.13
N TYR A 236 0.24 -18.80 13.65
CA TYR A 236 0.23 -17.65 12.77
C TYR A 236 -0.43 -18.09 11.45
N VAL A 237 -1.70 -17.76 11.30
CA VAL A 237 -2.40 -17.89 10.03
C VAL A 237 -2.55 -16.46 9.49
N PRO A 238 -1.93 -16.15 8.34
CA PRO A 238 -1.75 -14.77 7.87
C PRO A 238 -3.08 -14.05 7.58
N ASP A 239 -4.13 -14.80 7.25
CA ASP A 239 -5.46 -14.27 6.97
C ASP A 239 -6.58 -15.26 7.36
N MET A 240 -7.81 -14.74 7.32
CA MET A 240 -9.03 -15.42 7.75
C MET A 240 -9.49 -16.47 6.73
N GLU A 241 -9.16 -16.28 5.45
CA GLU A 241 -9.51 -17.19 4.35
C GLU A 241 -8.75 -18.51 4.52
N SER A 242 -7.47 -18.42 4.88
CA SER A 242 -6.60 -19.53 5.26
C SER A 242 -7.12 -20.28 6.49
N PHE A 243 -7.75 -19.60 7.45
CA PHE A 243 -8.36 -20.25 8.61
C PHE A 243 -9.61 -21.05 8.24
N PHE A 244 -10.51 -20.49 7.40
CA PHE A 244 -11.73 -21.18 6.97
C PHE A 244 -11.48 -22.30 5.96
N THR A 245 -10.40 -22.23 5.17
CA THR A 245 -10.03 -23.27 4.19
C THR A 245 -9.17 -24.39 4.78
N ALA A 246 -8.51 -24.19 5.93
CA ALA A 246 -7.64 -25.18 6.55
C ALA A 246 -8.35 -26.39 7.18
N GLY A 247 -9.69 -26.46 7.14
CA GLY A 247 -10.45 -27.66 7.48
C GLY A 247 -10.08 -28.28 8.82
N ASN A 248 -10.58 -27.70 9.92
CA ASN A 248 -10.68 -28.43 11.18
C ASN A 248 -11.99 -29.21 11.24
#